data_AF-A0A535R9Q8-F1
#
_entry.id   AF-A0A535R9Q8-F1
#
_cell.length_a   1.000
_cell.length_b   1.000
_cell.length_c   1.000
_cell.angle_alpha   90.00
_cell.angle_beta   90.00
_cell.angle_gamma   90.00
#
_symmetry.space_group_name_H-M   'P 1'
#
loop_
_entity.id
_entity.type
_entity.pdbx_description
1 polymer ?
#
loop_
_entity_poly.entity_id
_entity_poly.type
_entity_poly.pdbx_seq_one_letter_code
_entity_poly.pdbx_strand_id
1 'polypeptide(L)'
;MRSTAARREEHRVTWTRAADTLAWVRPDLAQRLLPFAAVVALVALVWRPSWLGVAGGDLRVQLTFGLLGFVVLFLSATLTQALLTRRRGAIRVPQDAADALLQGGYYILNGPLEEAFFRGLLQGGVGALLGAPAGFLVGTAAYVLYHRLGGWWWWDVAATALVGIPLGLAFWLLPGPHSLVGVSLAHIGATCGYIGPGPYLLRKLRLL
;
A
#
# COMPACT_ATOMS: atom_id res chain seq x y z
N MET A 1 2.02 -47.28 -19.18
CA MET A 1 2.32 -46.76 -17.82
C MET A 1 2.22 -45.24 -17.86
N ARG A 2 1.64 -44.66 -16.81
CA ARG A 2 1.04 -43.31 -16.77
C ARG A 2 2.05 -42.19 -17.07
N SER A 3 1.75 -41.39 -18.09
CA SER A 3 2.32 -40.06 -18.28
C SER A 3 1.89 -39.18 -17.10
N THR A 4 2.84 -38.79 -16.26
CA THR A 4 2.66 -37.73 -15.26
C THR A 4 2.59 -36.40 -15.99
N ALA A 5 1.43 -36.10 -16.57
CA ALA A 5 1.07 -34.72 -16.88
C ALA A 5 1.09 -33.97 -15.55
N ALA A 6 2.08 -33.10 -15.37
CA ALA A 6 2.06 -32.12 -14.31
C ALA A 6 0.70 -31.42 -14.37
N ARG A 7 -0.15 -31.63 -13.36
CA ARG A 7 -1.32 -30.76 -13.15
C ARG A 7 -0.75 -29.36 -13.09
N ARG A 8 -0.96 -28.55 -14.14
CA ARG A 8 -0.98 -27.10 -13.97
C ARG A 8 -2.02 -26.89 -12.88
N GLU A 9 -1.58 -26.45 -11.70
CA GLU A 9 -2.53 -25.96 -10.71
C GLU A 9 -3.29 -24.81 -11.40
N GLU A 10 -4.54 -25.06 -11.80
CA GLU A 10 -5.38 -24.02 -12.39
C GLU A 10 -5.69 -23.02 -11.27
N HIS A 11 -4.93 -21.94 -11.22
CA HIS A 11 -5.23 -20.81 -10.36
C HIS A 11 -6.57 -20.20 -10.81
N ARG A 12 -7.49 -19.99 -9.87
CA ARG A 12 -8.77 -19.34 -10.14
C ARG A 12 -8.53 -17.85 -10.41
N VAL A 13 -8.47 -17.49 -11.69
CA VAL A 13 -8.40 -16.09 -12.11
C VAL A 13 -9.81 -15.50 -12.16
N THR A 14 -10.05 -14.48 -11.34
CA THR A 14 -11.30 -13.71 -11.34
C THR A 14 -11.06 -12.37 -12.02
N TRP A 15 -11.77 -12.14 -13.13
CA TRP A 15 -11.65 -10.89 -13.89
C TRP A 15 -12.46 -9.78 -13.22
N THR A 16 -11.89 -8.59 -13.11
CA THR A 16 -12.61 -7.39 -12.65
C THR A 16 -12.87 -6.45 -13.82
N ARG A 17 -14.01 -5.76 -13.77
CA ARG A 17 -14.37 -4.65 -14.66
C ARG A 17 -14.35 -3.34 -13.90
N ALA A 18 -14.33 -2.23 -14.62
CA ALA A 18 -14.45 -0.90 -14.03
C ALA A 18 -15.67 -0.77 -13.09
N ALA A 19 -16.80 -1.39 -13.43
CA ALA A 19 -17.99 -1.41 -12.56
C ALA A 19 -17.73 -2.14 -11.23
N ASP A 20 -17.02 -3.27 -11.27
CA ASP A 20 -16.63 -4.02 -10.08
C ASP A 20 -15.64 -3.19 -9.23
N THR A 21 -14.73 -2.47 -9.90
CA THR A 21 -13.81 -1.52 -9.24
C THR A 21 -14.54 -0.40 -8.52
N LEU A 22 -15.47 0.29 -9.19
CA LEU A 22 -16.26 1.34 -8.58
C LEU A 22 -17.12 0.82 -7.42
N ALA A 23 -17.63 -0.41 -7.52
CA ALA A 23 -18.47 -1.02 -6.51
C ALA A 23 -17.73 -1.23 -5.17
N TRP A 24 -16.41 -1.52 -5.19
CA TRP A 24 -15.62 -1.63 -3.96
C TRP A 24 -14.92 -0.32 -3.58
N VAL A 25 -14.52 0.53 -4.54
CA VAL A 25 -13.86 1.82 -4.27
C VAL A 25 -14.78 2.76 -3.49
N ARG A 26 -16.06 2.84 -3.87
CA ARG A 26 -17.03 3.75 -3.23
C ARG A 26 -17.20 3.49 -1.73
N PRO A 27 -17.55 2.27 -1.27
CA PRO A 27 -17.66 2.00 0.16
C PRO A 27 -16.32 2.12 0.87
N ASP A 28 -15.20 1.74 0.25
CA ASP A 28 -13.89 1.90 0.88
C ASP A 28 -13.53 3.39 1.12
N LEU A 29 -13.77 4.26 0.13
CA LEU A 29 -13.60 5.70 0.29
C LEU A 29 -14.43 6.22 1.46
N ALA A 30 -15.70 5.86 1.52
CA ALA A 30 -16.62 6.36 2.55
C ALA A 30 -16.29 5.84 3.95
N GLN A 31 -15.98 4.54 4.07
CA GLN A 31 -15.83 3.86 5.36
C GLN A 31 -14.42 3.93 5.92
N ARG A 32 -13.42 4.24 5.09
CA ARG A 32 -12.02 4.20 5.49
C ARG A 32 -11.24 5.45 5.16
N LEU A 33 -11.13 5.79 3.87
CA LEU A 33 -10.25 6.88 3.47
C LEU A 33 -10.78 8.24 3.90
N LEU A 34 -12.09 8.44 3.86
CA LEU A 34 -12.71 9.67 4.34
C LEU A 34 -12.54 9.84 5.86
N PRO A 35 -12.81 8.84 6.72
CA PRO A 35 -12.46 8.91 8.14
C PRO A 35 -10.98 9.20 8.41
N PHE A 36 -10.05 8.53 7.72
CA PHE A 36 -8.62 8.82 7.85
C PHE A 36 -8.30 10.27 7.49
N ALA A 37 -8.78 10.73 6.33
CA ALA A 37 -8.59 12.09 5.87
C ALA A 37 -9.18 13.12 6.85
N ALA A 38 -10.38 12.86 7.37
CA ALA A 38 -11.07 13.76 8.28
C ALA A 38 -10.31 13.95 9.60
N VAL A 39 -9.83 12.85 10.20
CA VAL A 39 -9.06 12.91 11.45
C VAL A 39 -7.72 13.61 11.22
N VAL A 40 -7.00 13.24 10.15
CA VAL A 40 -5.73 13.88 9.80
C VAL A 40 -5.92 15.38 9.52
N ALA A 41 -6.96 15.76 8.77
CA ALA A 41 -7.25 17.15 8.44
C ALA A 41 -7.62 17.95 9.68
N LEU A 42 -8.44 17.41 10.58
CA LEU A 42 -8.75 18.03 11.86
C LEU A 42 -7.47 18.31 12.66
N VAL A 43 -6.58 17.31 12.74
CA VAL A 43 -5.31 17.45 13.46
C VAL A 43 -4.40 18.50 12.81
N ALA A 44 -4.30 18.48 11.48
CA ALA A 44 -3.52 19.43 10.71
C ALA A 44 -4.01 20.87 10.90
N LEU A 45 -5.33 21.09 10.88
CA LEU A 45 -5.93 22.43 10.92
C LEU A 45 -5.87 23.04 12.32
N VAL A 46 -6.10 22.24 13.36
CA VAL A 46 -6.18 22.71 14.75
C VAL A 46 -4.80 22.84 15.40
N TRP A 47 -3.94 21.82 15.30
CA TRP A 47 -2.65 21.81 16.00
C TRP A 47 -1.44 22.11 15.12
N ARG A 48 -1.57 21.94 13.79
CA ARG A 48 -0.47 22.13 12.81
C ARG A 48 0.85 21.46 13.23
N PRO A 49 0.85 20.19 13.68
CA PRO A 49 2.06 19.62 14.24
C PRO A 49 3.11 19.32 13.16
N SER A 50 4.38 19.58 13.48
CA SER A 50 5.51 19.30 12.57
C SER A 50 5.72 17.82 12.29
N TRP A 51 5.27 16.94 13.20
CA TRP A 51 5.37 15.49 13.06
C TRP A 51 4.35 14.88 12.10
N LEU A 52 3.35 15.63 11.63
CA LEU A 52 2.30 15.09 10.76
C LEU A 52 2.80 14.76 9.35
N GLY A 53 3.98 15.26 8.98
CA GLY A 53 4.59 14.96 7.69
C GLY A 53 4.05 15.77 6.52
N VAL A 54 3.34 16.88 6.79
CA VAL A 54 2.80 17.79 5.77
C VAL A 54 3.90 18.70 5.17
N ALA A 55 5.06 18.80 5.82
CA ALA A 55 6.20 19.53 5.28
C ALA A 55 6.80 18.79 4.07
N GLY A 56 7.44 19.54 3.17
CA GLY A 56 8.11 18.95 2.00
C GLY A 56 9.33 18.08 2.34
N GLY A 57 9.93 18.27 3.53
CA GLY A 57 11.21 17.65 3.89
C GLY A 57 12.35 18.10 2.96
N ASP A 58 13.41 17.30 2.87
CA ASP A 58 14.36 17.41 1.74
C ASP A 58 13.70 16.81 0.48
N LEU A 59 13.12 17.66 -0.37
CA LEU A 59 12.39 17.21 -1.56
C LEU A 59 13.23 16.34 -2.49
N ARG A 60 14.54 16.58 -2.61
CA ARG A 60 15.42 15.78 -3.47
C ARG A 60 15.49 14.35 -2.93
N VAL A 61 15.71 14.21 -1.63
CA VAL A 61 15.77 12.89 -0.98
C VAL A 61 14.41 12.21 -1.01
N GLN A 62 13.33 12.94 -0.72
CA GLN A 62 11.97 12.42 -0.73
C GLN A 62 11.55 11.91 -2.11
N LEU A 63 11.82 12.68 -3.18
CA LEU A 63 11.52 12.26 -4.55
C LEU A 63 12.41 11.10 -5.00
N THR A 64 13.70 11.12 -4.64
CA THR A 64 14.61 10.01 -5.00
C THR A 64 14.16 8.72 -4.32
N PHE A 65 13.92 8.74 -3.01
CA PHE A 65 13.40 7.60 -2.26
C PHE A 65 12.05 7.15 -2.80
N GLY A 66 11.13 8.10 -3.01
CA GLY A 66 9.77 7.81 -3.43
C GLY A 66 9.67 7.22 -4.84
N LEU A 67 10.40 7.76 -5.81
CA LEU A 67 10.37 7.27 -7.20
C LEU A 67 11.10 5.94 -7.35
N LEU A 68 12.27 5.77 -6.72
CA LEU A 68 12.96 4.47 -6.70
C LEU A 68 12.14 3.42 -5.94
N GLY A 69 11.62 3.81 -4.77
CA GLY A 69 10.72 2.99 -3.95
C GLY A 69 9.47 2.58 -4.70
N PHE A 70 8.85 3.49 -5.47
CA PHE A 70 7.70 3.19 -6.31
C PHE A 70 8.02 2.03 -7.27
N VAL A 71 9.11 2.13 -8.03
CA VAL A 71 9.49 1.12 -9.03
C VAL A 71 9.84 -0.21 -8.35
N VAL A 72 10.69 -0.17 -7.32
CA VAL A 72 11.15 -1.37 -6.61
C VAL A 72 10.00 -2.09 -5.93
N LEU A 73 9.12 -1.35 -5.23
CA LEU A 73 7.99 -1.94 -4.53
C LEU A 73 6.90 -2.38 -5.50
N PHE A 74 6.67 -1.67 -6.60
CA PHE A 74 5.75 -2.13 -7.64
C PHE A 74 6.17 -3.50 -8.19
N LEU A 75 7.43 -3.64 -8.61
CA LEU A 75 7.94 -4.89 -9.16
C LEU A 75 7.96 -6.00 -8.10
N SER A 76 8.48 -5.71 -6.91
CA SER A 76 8.53 -6.67 -5.80
C SER A 76 7.15 -7.13 -5.37
N ALA A 77 6.19 -6.22 -5.22
CA ALA A 77 4.82 -6.56 -4.84
C ALA A 77 4.10 -7.35 -5.93
N THR A 78 4.33 -7.02 -7.21
CA THR A 78 3.82 -7.79 -8.35
C THR A 78 4.33 -9.23 -8.32
N LEU A 79 5.64 -9.42 -8.11
CA LEU A 79 6.24 -10.76 -7.99
C LEU A 79 5.74 -11.52 -6.77
N THR A 80 5.65 -10.86 -5.61
CA THR A 80 5.09 -11.45 -4.39
C THR A 80 3.65 -11.89 -4.59
N GLN A 81 2.83 -11.09 -5.29
CA GLN A 81 1.46 -11.47 -5.60
C GLN A 81 1.40 -12.72 -6.48
N ALA A 82 2.29 -12.86 -7.47
CA ALA A 82 2.38 -14.08 -8.27
C ALA A 82 2.74 -15.31 -7.40
N LEU A 83 3.71 -15.17 -6.50
CA LEU A 83 4.12 -16.24 -5.59
C LEU A 83 3.00 -16.63 -4.61
N LEU A 84 2.30 -15.65 -4.05
CA LEU A 84 1.22 -15.90 -3.10
C LEU A 84 -0.05 -16.40 -3.78
N THR A 85 -0.29 -16.04 -5.03
CA THR A 85 -1.36 -16.62 -5.86
C THR A 85 -1.19 -18.12 -6.01
N ARG A 86 0.05 -18.62 -6.16
CA ARG A 86 0.32 -20.06 -6.20
C ARG A 86 -0.11 -20.77 -4.92
N ARG A 87 0.06 -20.14 -3.76
CA ARG A 87 -0.36 -20.70 -2.46
C ARG A 87 -1.85 -20.57 -2.20
N ARG A 88 -2.45 -19.44 -2.58
CA ARG A 88 -3.87 -19.13 -2.35
C ARG A 88 -4.78 -19.80 -3.37
N GLY A 89 -4.25 -20.17 -4.54
CA GLY A 89 -5.00 -20.74 -5.65
C GLY A 89 -5.96 -19.77 -6.35
N ALA A 90 -5.89 -18.47 -6.04
CA ALA A 90 -6.78 -17.46 -6.61
C ALA A 90 -6.15 -16.06 -6.70
N ILE A 91 -6.51 -15.33 -7.76
CA ILE A 91 -6.11 -13.95 -8.01
C ILE A 91 -7.24 -13.17 -8.70
N ARG A 92 -7.39 -11.89 -8.33
CA ARG A 92 -8.23 -10.93 -9.05
C ARG A 92 -7.37 -10.13 -10.03
N VAL A 93 -7.82 -10.00 -11.27
CA VAL A 93 -7.05 -9.38 -12.34
C VAL A 93 -7.91 -8.39 -13.12
N PRO A 94 -7.46 -7.14 -13.31
CA PRO A 94 -8.15 -6.19 -14.19
C PRO A 94 -8.38 -6.77 -15.59
N GLN A 95 -9.61 -6.65 -16.10
CA GLN A 95 -9.96 -7.20 -17.42
C GLN A 95 -9.21 -6.48 -18.55
N ASP A 96 -9.02 -5.17 -18.44
CA ASP A 96 -8.39 -4.33 -19.46
C ASP A 96 -7.52 -3.21 -18.84
N ALA A 97 -6.91 -2.40 -19.70
CA ALA A 97 -6.07 -1.30 -19.27
C ALA A 97 -6.86 -0.19 -18.57
N ALA A 98 -8.14 0.00 -18.92
CA ALA A 98 -8.96 1.05 -18.31
C ALA A 98 -9.29 0.70 -16.86
N ASP A 99 -9.65 -0.57 -16.57
CA ASP A 99 -9.84 -1.03 -15.19
C ASP A 99 -8.54 -0.97 -14.38
N ALA A 100 -7.40 -1.37 -14.98
CA ALA A 100 -6.10 -1.27 -14.31
C ALA A 100 -5.74 0.19 -13.97
N LEU A 101 -5.97 1.13 -14.90
CA LEU A 101 -5.74 2.56 -14.69
C LEU A 101 -6.69 3.14 -13.63
N LEU A 102 -7.96 2.70 -13.61
CA LEU A 102 -8.92 3.13 -12.60
C LEU A 102 -8.49 2.70 -11.20
N GLN A 103 -8.04 1.45 -11.04
CA GLN A 103 -7.50 0.96 -9.77
C GLN A 103 -6.22 1.72 -9.38
N GLY A 104 -5.29 1.92 -10.32
CA GLY A 104 -4.08 2.72 -10.09
C GLY A 104 -4.38 4.16 -9.66
N GLY A 105 -5.35 4.80 -10.30
CA GLY A 105 -5.81 6.15 -9.95
C GLY A 105 -6.39 6.23 -8.55
N TYR A 106 -7.16 5.23 -8.13
CA TYR A 106 -7.60 5.10 -6.75
C TYR A 106 -6.40 4.96 -5.79
N TYR A 107 -5.38 4.17 -6.13
CA TYR A 107 -4.20 3.99 -5.27
C TYR A 107 -3.36 5.27 -5.11
N ILE A 108 -3.35 6.17 -6.09
CA ILE A 108 -2.74 7.51 -5.97
C ILE A 108 -3.38 8.32 -4.85
N LEU A 109 -4.68 8.14 -4.59
CA LEU A 109 -5.37 8.77 -3.46
C LEU A 109 -5.18 7.98 -2.16
N ASN A 110 -5.33 6.66 -2.24
CA ASN A 110 -5.25 5.77 -1.08
C ASN A 110 -3.89 5.82 -0.38
N GLY A 111 -2.78 5.72 -1.12
CA GLY A 111 -1.43 5.68 -0.55
C GLY A 111 -1.14 6.88 0.37
N PRO A 112 -1.26 8.13 -0.11
CA PRO A 112 -1.05 9.32 0.72
C PRO A 112 -1.98 9.41 1.93
N LEU A 113 -3.25 9.02 1.81
CA LEU A 113 -4.20 9.08 2.93
C LEU A 113 -3.89 8.05 4.01
N GLU A 114 -3.50 6.84 3.62
CA GLU A 114 -3.00 5.85 4.56
C GLU A 114 -1.70 6.28 5.22
N GLU A 115 -0.73 6.78 4.45
CA GLU A 115 0.53 7.27 5.03
C GLU A 115 0.29 8.43 5.98
N ALA A 116 -0.60 9.37 5.65
CA ALA A 116 -0.94 10.46 6.55
C ALA A 116 -1.53 9.98 7.87
N PHE A 117 -2.33 8.91 7.85
CA PHE A 117 -2.90 8.32 9.05
C PHE A 117 -1.89 7.48 9.84
N PHE A 118 -1.25 6.49 9.22
CA PHE A 118 -0.36 5.57 9.93
C PHE A 118 0.99 6.19 10.27
N ARG A 119 1.59 6.97 9.35
CA ARG A 119 2.94 7.49 9.49
C ARG A 119 2.90 8.89 10.08
N GLY A 120 2.09 9.77 9.50
CA GLY A 120 1.86 11.10 10.03
C GLY A 120 1.22 11.07 11.42
N LEU A 121 -0.04 10.61 11.51
CA LEU A 121 -0.82 10.71 12.74
C LEU A 121 -0.35 9.75 13.84
N LEU A 122 -0.32 8.44 13.58
CA LEU A 122 0.01 7.46 14.61
C LEU A 122 1.50 7.43 14.94
N GLN A 123 2.36 7.16 13.95
CA GLN A 123 3.81 7.09 14.20
C GLN A 123 4.40 8.44 14.59
N GLY A 124 4.08 9.52 13.87
CA GLY A 124 4.55 10.87 14.19
C GLY A 124 4.03 11.36 15.54
N GLY A 125 2.72 11.22 15.79
CA GLY A 125 2.10 11.66 17.04
C GLY A 125 2.60 10.89 18.26
N VAL A 126 2.60 9.56 18.22
CA VAL A 126 3.16 8.73 19.31
C VAL A 126 4.67 8.96 19.44
N GLY A 127 5.37 9.12 18.33
CA GLY A 127 6.80 9.44 18.32
C GLY A 127 7.12 10.76 19.02
N ALA A 128 6.28 11.78 18.84
CA ALA A 128 6.41 13.05 19.53
C ALA A 128 6.14 12.96 21.04
N LEU A 129 5.30 12.00 21.47
CA LEU A 129 4.95 11.82 22.89
C LEU A 129 5.91 10.89 23.64
N LEU A 130 6.32 9.78 23.02
CA LEU A 130 7.02 8.66 23.68
C LEU A 130 8.38 8.35 23.04
N GLY A 131 8.79 9.13 22.04
CA GLY A 131 10.02 8.92 21.27
C GLY A 131 9.81 8.11 20.00
N ALA A 132 10.66 8.37 19.01
CA ALA A 132 10.54 7.81 17.66
C ALA A 132 10.48 6.27 17.59
N PRO A 133 11.23 5.48 18.40
CA PRO A 133 11.07 4.02 18.42
C PRO A 133 9.65 3.57 18.77
N ALA A 134 9.02 4.22 19.77
CA ALA A 134 7.65 3.90 20.18
C ALA A 134 6.66 4.27 19.07
N GLY A 135 6.84 5.43 18.44
CA GLY A 135 6.06 5.84 17.27
C GLY A 135 6.15 4.82 16.13
N PHE A 136 7.36 4.39 15.77
CA PHE A 136 7.59 3.40 14.72
C PHE A 136 6.91 2.06 15.02
N LEU A 137 7.04 1.55 16.25
CA LEU A 137 6.42 0.30 16.68
C LEU A 137 4.89 0.40 16.64
N VAL A 138 4.32 1.47 17.19
CA VAL A 138 2.86 1.66 17.22
C VAL A 138 2.29 1.86 15.83
N GLY A 139 2.91 2.69 14.98
CA GLY A 139 2.46 2.90 13.61
C GLY A 139 2.50 1.60 12.80
N THR A 140 3.58 0.82 12.92
CA THR A 140 3.73 -0.48 12.24
C THR A 140 2.70 -1.49 12.75
N ALA A 141 2.53 -1.62 14.08
CA ALA A 141 1.56 -2.54 14.68
C ALA A 141 0.13 -2.17 14.30
N ALA A 142 -0.22 -0.88 14.32
CA ALA A 142 -1.53 -0.39 13.90
C ALA A 142 -1.80 -0.69 12.41
N TYR A 143 -0.81 -0.50 11.54
CA TYR A 143 -0.91 -0.81 10.11
C TYR A 143 -1.13 -2.32 9.86
N VAL A 144 -0.39 -3.18 10.55
CA VAL A 144 -0.54 -4.64 10.49
C VAL A 144 -1.92 -5.07 10.98
N LEU A 145 -2.32 -4.57 12.16
CA LEU A 145 -3.61 -4.89 12.78
C LEU A 145 -4.77 -4.42 11.90
N TYR A 146 -4.65 -3.24 11.30
CA TYR A 146 -5.64 -2.69 10.37
C TYR A 146 -5.90 -3.65 9.20
N HIS A 147 -4.85 -4.12 8.51
CA HIS A 147 -5.00 -5.09 7.40
C HIS A 147 -5.56 -6.42 7.87
N ARG A 148 -5.09 -6.89 9.03
CA ARG A 148 -5.56 -8.13 9.64
C ARG A 148 -7.06 -8.08 9.95
N LEU A 149 -7.53 -7.00 10.59
CA LEU A 149 -8.95 -6.79 10.91
C LEU A 149 -9.79 -6.55 9.65
N GLY A 150 -9.18 -6.03 8.58
CA GLY A 150 -9.78 -5.97 7.23
C GLY A 150 -9.96 -7.33 6.54
N GLY A 151 -9.67 -8.45 7.22
CA GLY A 151 -9.91 -9.80 6.71
C GLY A 151 -8.84 -10.34 5.75
N TRP A 152 -7.69 -9.69 5.67
CA TRP A 152 -6.59 -10.14 4.80
C TRP A 152 -5.98 -11.45 5.29
N TRP A 153 -5.55 -12.30 4.37
CA TRP A 153 -4.88 -13.57 4.67
C TRP A 153 -3.50 -13.32 5.31
N TRP A 154 -2.99 -14.20 6.20
CA TRP A 154 -1.76 -13.90 6.97
C TRP A 154 -0.54 -13.69 6.09
N TRP A 155 -0.45 -14.40 4.97
CA TRP A 155 0.64 -14.20 4.03
C TRP A 155 0.56 -12.84 3.33
N ASP A 156 -0.65 -12.36 3.05
CA ASP A 156 -0.86 -11.00 2.53
C ASP A 156 -0.51 -9.96 3.60
N VAL A 157 -0.95 -10.16 4.85
CA VAL A 157 -0.59 -9.28 5.99
C VAL A 157 0.92 -9.24 6.22
N ALA A 158 1.60 -10.40 6.16
CA ALA A 158 3.04 -10.48 6.32
C ALA A 158 3.78 -9.75 5.18
N ALA A 159 3.36 -9.94 3.93
CA ALA A 159 3.91 -9.21 2.79
C ALA A 159 3.74 -7.69 2.95
N THR A 160 2.54 -7.24 3.35
CA THR A 160 2.25 -5.84 3.62
C THR A 160 3.07 -5.30 4.80
N ALA A 161 3.28 -6.08 5.85
CA ALA A 161 4.13 -5.70 7.00
C ALA A 161 5.59 -5.51 6.58
N LEU A 162 6.12 -6.38 5.73
CA LEU A 162 7.48 -6.27 5.19
C LEU A 162 7.69 -5.00 4.35
N VAL A 163 6.62 -4.46 3.75
CA VAL A 163 6.64 -3.14 3.10
C VAL A 163 6.44 -2.01 4.12
N GLY A 164 5.60 -2.20 5.12
CA GLY A 164 5.31 -1.20 6.14
C GLY A 164 6.54 -0.81 6.98
N ILE A 165 7.44 -1.76 7.25
CA ILE A 165 8.69 -1.54 7.99
C ILE A 165 9.61 -0.51 7.31
N PRO A 166 10.07 -0.70 6.04
CA PRO A 166 10.95 0.27 5.39
C PRO A 166 10.28 1.64 5.19
N LEU A 167 8.95 1.71 4.98
CA LEU A 167 8.24 2.98 4.90
C LEU A 167 8.19 3.70 6.25
N GLY A 168 7.91 2.97 7.34
CA GLY A 168 7.96 3.53 8.69
C GLY A 168 9.36 4.01 9.07
N LEU A 169 10.39 3.24 8.74
CA LEU A 169 11.77 3.65 8.94
C LEU A 169 12.13 4.87 8.10
N ALA A 170 11.70 4.95 6.84
CA ALA A 170 11.94 6.11 5.99
C ALA A 170 11.26 7.37 6.52
N PHE A 171 10.02 7.28 7.00
CA PHE A 171 9.32 8.42 7.62
C PHE A 171 10.06 8.98 8.85
N TRP A 172 10.73 8.10 9.59
CA TRP A 172 11.54 8.48 10.75
C TRP A 172 12.93 9.01 10.34
N LEU A 173 13.63 8.31 9.45
CA LEU A 173 15.08 8.47 9.25
C LEU A 173 15.46 9.35 8.06
N LEU A 174 14.56 9.62 7.10
CA LEU A 174 14.87 10.52 5.99
C LEU A 174 15.14 11.94 6.53
N PRO A 175 16.12 12.65 5.95
CA PRO A 175 16.56 13.95 6.44
C PRO A 175 15.52 15.05 6.23
N GLY A 176 15.66 16.10 7.05
CA GLY A 176 14.79 17.28 7.03
C GLY A 176 13.55 17.10 7.90
N PRO A 177 12.62 18.08 7.86
CA PRO A 177 11.31 17.94 8.49
C PRO A 177 10.59 16.68 8.01
N HIS A 178 9.78 16.07 8.89
CA HIS A 178 8.96 14.92 8.50
C HIS A 178 8.15 15.24 7.24
N SER A 179 8.15 14.30 6.30
CA SER A 179 7.49 14.44 5.01
C SER A 179 6.88 13.11 4.59
N LEU A 180 5.63 13.19 4.10
CA LEU A 180 4.92 12.04 3.57
C LEU A 180 5.19 11.80 2.09
N VAL A 181 5.89 12.71 1.39
CA VAL A 181 6.04 12.68 -0.08
C VAL A 181 6.69 11.37 -0.54
N GLY A 182 7.88 11.04 -0.01
CA GLY A 182 8.63 9.87 -0.44
C GLY A 182 7.92 8.57 -0.08
N VAL A 183 7.45 8.46 1.17
CA VAL A 183 6.75 7.25 1.64
C VAL A 183 5.42 7.02 0.93
N SER A 184 4.68 8.08 0.58
CA SER A 184 3.43 7.97 -0.18
C SER A 184 3.67 7.47 -1.59
N LEU A 185 4.68 8.02 -2.30
CA LEU A 185 5.05 7.54 -3.63
C LEU A 185 5.44 6.06 -3.62
N ALA A 186 6.27 5.66 -2.67
CA ALA A 186 6.68 4.27 -2.51
C ALA A 186 5.48 3.35 -2.20
N HIS A 187 4.58 3.78 -1.32
CA HIS A 187 3.35 3.05 -0.99
C HIS A 187 2.42 2.88 -2.20
N ILE A 188 2.23 3.92 -3.03
CA ILE A 188 1.44 3.81 -4.27
C ILE A 188 2.01 2.71 -5.17
N GLY A 189 3.34 2.66 -5.32
CA GLY A 189 4.00 1.59 -6.08
C GLY A 189 3.68 0.20 -5.52
N ALA A 190 3.81 0.03 -4.20
CA ALA A 190 3.52 -1.24 -3.53
C ALA A 190 2.07 -1.71 -3.76
N THR A 191 1.08 -0.85 -3.51
CA THR A 191 -0.35 -1.20 -3.66
C THR A 191 -0.71 -1.47 -5.12
N CYS A 192 -0.24 -0.63 -6.04
CA CYS A 192 -0.43 -0.84 -7.47
C CYS A 192 0.16 -2.18 -7.93
N GLY A 193 1.35 -2.54 -7.46
CA GLY A 193 1.99 -3.81 -7.77
C GLY A 193 1.26 -5.01 -7.16
N TYR A 194 0.74 -4.87 -5.94
CA TYR A 194 0.14 -5.98 -5.23
C TYR A 194 -1.27 -6.34 -5.70
N ILE A 195 -2.14 -5.33 -5.82
CA ILE A 195 -3.60 -5.53 -5.96
C ILE A 195 -4.24 -4.68 -7.07
N GLY A 196 -3.44 -3.96 -7.87
CA GLY A 196 -3.93 -3.09 -8.93
C GLY A 196 -3.38 -3.45 -10.32
N PRO A 197 -2.62 -2.54 -10.97
CA PRO A 197 -1.96 -2.80 -12.25
C PRO A 197 -0.99 -4.00 -12.27
N GLY A 198 -0.41 -4.42 -11.15
CA GLY A 198 0.54 -5.55 -11.09
C GLY A 198 -0.05 -6.89 -11.54
N PRO A 199 -1.19 -7.36 -11.00
CA PRO A 199 -1.93 -8.50 -11.55
C PRO A 199 -2.21 -8.42 -13.05
N TYR A 200 -2.55 -7.23 -13.57
CA TYR A 200 -2.75 -7.01 -15.01
C TYR A 200 -1.44 -7.19 -15.79
N LEU A 201 -0.32 -6.71 -15.26
CA LEU A 201 1.01 -6.92 -15.84
C LEU A 201 1.39 -8.40 -15.87
N LEU A 202 1.21 -9.14 -14.77
CA LEU A 202 1.48 -10.58 -14.71
C LEU A 202 0.73 -11.33 -15.81
N ARG A 203 -0.53 -10.98 -16.05
CA ARG A 203 -1.32 -11.53 -17.15
C ARG A 203 -0.70 -11.22 -18.51
N LYS A 204 -0.35 -9.96 -18.77
CA LYS A 204 0.26 -9.55 -20.05
C LYS A 204 1.58 -10.28 -20.32
N LEU A 205 2.33 -10.59 -19.27
CA LEU A 205 3.58 -11.34 -19.32
C LEU A 205 3.40 -12.87 -19.30
N ARG A 206 2.16 -13.38 -19.20
CA ARG A 206 1.84 -14.82 -19.12
C ARG A 206 2.50 -15.51 -17.92
N LEU A 207 2.54 -14.83 -16.77
CA LEU A 207 3.12 -15.29 -15.50
C LEU A 207 2.06 -15.73 -14.47
N LEU A 208 0.79 -15.77 -14.85
CA LEU A 208 -0.34 -16.28 -14.06
C LEU A 208 -0.72 -17.71 -14.48
#